data_AF-A0A2P6V2B7-F1
#
_entry.id   AF-A0A2P6V2B7-F1
#
_cell.length_a   1.000
_cell.length_b   1.000
_cell.length_c   1.000
_cell.angle_alpha   90.00
_cell.angle_beta   90.00
_cell.angle_gamma   90.00
#
_symmetry.space_group_name_H-M   'P 1'
#
loop_
_entity.id
_entity.type
_entity.pdbx_description
1 polymer ?
#
loop_
_entity_poly.entity_id
_entity_poly.type
_entity_poly.pdbx_seq_one_letter_code
_entity_poly.pdbx_strand_id
1 'polypeptide(L)'
;MARLGVQAAAVTFQVEKQTGPGERVRVVGDPSVLGEWDASRAPSLELSSSGALWSGTVTGVQVGAPFNFKFVLVPGDSASAVQWEEIPNRTFQPGGDQTLTAVWDVPGFEAGPAAPGTGGQPEGGGHQAHHGLEAEVKSRLNATLRRLAEEARAAR
;
A
#
# COMPACT_ATOMS: atom_id res chain seq x y z
N MET A 1 -28.10 10.68 20.94
CA MET A 1 -27.65 10.64 19.53
C MET A 1 -26.14 10.49 19.53
N ALA A 2 -25.61 9.27 19.43
CA ALA A 2 -24.17 9.09 19.24
C ALA A 2 -23.82 9.63 17.85
N ARG A 3 -22.91 10.60 17.78
CA ARG A 3 -22.26 10.90 16.51
C ARG A 3 -21.50 9.63 16.13
N LEU A 4 -21.93 8.94 15.07
CA LEU A 4 -21.11 7.93 14.41
C LEU A 4 -19.88 8.70 13.88
N GLY A 5 -18.84 8.78 14.72
CA GLY A 5 -17.58 9.35 14.31
C GLY A 5 -17.04 8.49 13.19
N VAL A 6 -16.72 9.11 12.05
CA VAL A 6 -15.97 8.44 10.98
C VAL A 6 -14.65 8.00 11.60
N GLN A 7 -14.48 6.69 11.78
CA GLN A 7 -13.21 6.17 12.28
C GLN A 7 -12.20 6.19 11.13
N ALA A 8 -11.07 6.85 11.36
CA ALA A 8 -9.96 6.87 10.43
C ALA A 8 -8.89 5.87 10.86
N ALA A 9 -8.20 5.28 9.88
CA ALA A 9 -7.12 4.33 10.08
C ALA A 9 -5.83 4.78 9.39
N ALA A 10 -4.72 4.20 9.85
CA ALA A 10 -3.43 4.19 9.19
C ALA A 10 -3.30 2.93 8.32
N VAL A 11 -3.15 3.10 7.02
CA VAL A 11 -2.98 2.00 6.07
C VAL A 11 -1.56 2.05 5.52
N THR A 12 -0.79 0.99 5.77
CA THR A 12 0.54 0.82 5.19
C THR A 12 0.43 0.08 3.87
N PHE A 13 0.79 0.75 2.78
CA PHE A 13 0.84 0.15 1.46
C PHE A 13 2.25 -0.38 1.20
N GLN A 14 2.33 -1.60 0.70
CA GLN A 14 3.56 -2.26 0.29
C GLN A 14 3.38 -2.85 -1.10
N VAL A 15 4.33 -2.58 -1.99
CA VAL A 15 4.35 -3.15 -3.33
C VAL A 15 5.74 -3.58 -3.73
N GLU A 16 5.85 -4.79 -4.28
CA GLU A 16 7.07 -5.25 -4.92
C GLU A 16 7.15 -4.70 -6.36
N LYS A 17 8.17 -3.88 -6.61
CA LYS A 17 8.50 -3.31 -7.92
C LYS A 17 9.98 -2.98 -7.97
N GLN A 18 10.72 -3.61 -8.89
CA GLN A 18 12.05 -3.15 -9.26
C GLN A 18 11.96 -1.83 -10.02
N THR A 19 12.86 -0.91 -9.71
CA THR A 19 12.90 0.45 -10.25
C THR A 19 14.32 0.84 -10.61
N GLY A 20 14.45 1.71 -11.61
CA GLY A 20 15.70 2.36 -11.99
C GLY A 20 16.05 3.58 -11.12
N PRO A 21 17.25 4.15 -11.32
CA PRO A 21 17.68 5.35 -10.61
C PRO A 21 16.72 6.53 -10.81
N GLY A 22 16.33 7.17 -9.71
CA GLY A 22 15.47 8.36 -9.72
C GLY A 22 13.98 8.10 -9.86
N GLU A 23 13.57 6.90 -10.26
CA GLU A 23 12.15 6.52 -10.30
C GLU A 23 11.55 6.44 -8.88
N ARG A 24 10.25 6.70 -8.77
CA ARG A 24 9.51 6.61 -7.50
C ARG A 24 8.18 5.91 -7.66
N VAL A 25 7.83 5.06 -6.70
CA VAL A 25 6.49 4.48 -6.63
C VAL A 25 5.58 5.35 -5.75
N ARG A 26 4.34 5.55 -6.19
CA ARG A 26 3.28 6.22 -5.43
C ARG A 26 2.03 5.35 -5.37
N VAL A 27 1.16 5.62 -4.40
CA VAL A 27 -0.19 5.01 -4.30
C VAL A 27 -1.25 6.05 -4.59
N VAL A 28 -2.11 5.80 -5.57
CA VAL A 28 -3.14 6.74 -6.05
C VAL A 28 -4.52 6.08 -5.94
N GLY A 29 -5.56 6.82 -5.56
CA GLY A 29 -6.91 6.26 -5.48
C GLY A 29 -8.02 7.28 -5.27
N ASP A 30 -9.24 6.78 -5.05
CA ASP A 30 -10.43 7.62 -4.82
C ASP A 30 -10.30 8.59 -3.64
N PRO A 31 -9.77 8.19 -2.46
CA PRO A 31 -9.70 9.07 -1.29
C PRO A 31 -8.82 10.30 -1.55
N SER A 32 -9.17 11.43 -0.95
CA SER A 32 -8.38 12.66 -1.05
C SER A 32 -6.94 12.51 -0.52
N VAL A 33 -6.77 11.68 0.52
CA VAL A 33 -5.45 11.30 1.07
C VAL A 33 -4.61 10.45 0.10
N LEU A 34 -5.22 9.89 -0.95
CA LEU A 34 -4.57 9.17 -2.06
C LEU A 34 -4.60 9.98 -3.37
N GLY A 35 -4.90 11.27 -3.32
CA GLY A 35 -4.76 12.19 -4.44
C GLY A 35 -5.90 12.21 -5.46
N GLU A 36 -7.00 11.47 -5.26
CA GLU A 36 -8.17 11.50 -6.16
C GLU A 36 -7.82 11.20 -7.63
N TRP A 37 -7.04 10.14 -7.85
CA TRP A 37 -6.50 9.75 -9.18
C TRP A 37 -5.50 10.73 -9.81
N ASP A 38 -5.06 11.76 -9.09
CA ASP A 38 -3.96 12.62 -9.49
C ASP A 38 -2.64 12.13 -8.87
N ALA A 39 -1.78 11.54 -9.70
CA ALA A 39 -0.47 11.02 -9.29
C ALA A 39 0.47 12.09 -8.72
N SER A 40 0.29 13.37 -9.07
CA SER A 40 1.11 14.46 -8.53
C SER A 40 0.79 14.76 -7.06
N ARG A 41 -0.48 14.54 -6.68
CA ARG A 41 -1.02 14.72 -5.32
C ARG A 41 -0.91 13.46 -4.45
N ALA A 42 -0.60 12.32 -5.07
CA ALA A 42 -0.53 11.03 -4.41
C ALA A 42 0.68 10.90 -3.47
N PRO A 43 0.52 10.19 -2.32
CA PRO A 43 1.63 9.85 -1.43
C PRO A 43 2.76 9.09 -2.14
N SER A 44 4.01 9.50 -1.89
CA SER A 44 5.20 8.76 -2.30
C SER A 44 5.47 7.61 -1.33
N LEU A 45 5.86 6.47 -1.88
CA LEU A 45 6.40 5.35 -1.10
C LEU A 45 7.92 5.47 -1.00
N GLU A 46 8.48 4.82 0.00
CA GLU A 46 9.92 4.72 0.23
C GLU A 46 10.44 3.35 -0.20
N LEU A 47 11.57 3.32 -0.92
CA LEU A 47 12.22 2.09 -1.34
C LEU A 47 13.00 1.48 -0.17
N SER A 48 12.76 0.21 0.10
CA SER A 48 13.50 -0.54 1.12
C SER A 48 14.96 -0.77 0.72
N SER A 49 15.78 -1.13 1.71
CA SER A 49 17.19 -1.48 1.50
C SER A 49 17.40 -2.65 0.54
N SER A 50 16.38 -3.52 0.36
CA SER A 50 16.45 -4.67 -0.56
C SER A 50 16.22 -4.32 -2.03
N GLY A 51 15.90 -3.07 -2.37
CA GLY A 51 15.89 -2.58 -3.75
C GLY A 51 14.70 -3.02 -4.61
N ALA A 52 13.67 -3.62 -4.03
CA ALA A 52 12.48 -4.06 -4.77
C ALA A 52 11.16 -3.86 -4.03
N LEU A 53 11.19 -3.51 -2.73
CA LEU A 53 9.98 -3.33 -1.93
C LEU A 53 9.79 -1.85 -1.64
N TRP A 54 8.64 -1.31 -2.05
CA TRP A 54 8.24 0.05 -1.76
C TRP A 54 7.20 0.05 -0.64
N SER A 55 7.31 0.96 0.33
CA SER A 55 6.38 1.04 1.46
C SER A 55 6.07 2.47 1.89
N GLY A 56 4.83 2.72 2.30
CA GLY A 56 4.42 4.00 2.87
C GLY A 56 3.11 3.89 3.63
N THR A 57 2.99 4.63 4.74
CA THR A 57 1.80 4.65 5.57
C THR A 57 0.98 5.91 5.31
N VAL A 58 -0.31 5.73 4.99
CA VAL A 58 -1.27 6.82 4.80
C VAL A 58 -2.25 6.81 5.96
N THR A 59 -2.33 7.93 6.68
CA THR A 59 -3.30 8.14 7.76
C THR A 59 -4.55 8.84 7.24
N GLY A 60 -5.68 8.69 7.93
CA GLY A 60 -6.92 9.39 7.55
C GLY A 60 -7.78 8.60 6.57
N VAL A 61 -7.50 7.32 6.36
CA VAL A 61 -8.32 6.46 5.50
C VAL A 61 -9.59 6.05 6.24
N GLN A 62 -10.76 6.27 5.64
CA GLN A 62 -12.04 5.97 6.27
C GLN A 62 -12.25 4.47 6.45
N VAL A 63 -12.47 4.03 7.69
CA VAL A 63 -12.80 2.64 8.02
C VAL A 63 -14.21 2.29 7.56
N GLY A 64 -14.39 1.08 7.05
CA GLY A 64 -15.68 0.50 6.68
C GLY A 64 -16.24 0.95 5.33
N ALA A 65 -15.57 1.86 4.62
CA ALA A 65 -15.96 2.27 3.28
C ALA A 65 -14.98 1.73 2.23
N PRO A 66 -15.45 0.97 1.23
CA PRO A 66 -14.59 0.52 0.15
C PRO A 66 -14.16 1.70 -0.74
N PHE A 67 -12.93 1.64 -1.23
CA PHE A 67 -12.40 2.56 -2.23
C PHE A 67 -11.48 1.83 -3.21
N ASN A 68 -11.20 2.47 -4.33
CA ASN A 68 -10.31 1.96 -5.36
C ASN A 68 -8.95 2.67 -5.31
N PHE A 69 -7.90 1.92 -5.61
CA PHE A 69 -6.54 2.44 -5.71
C PHE A 69 -5.69 1.67 -6.73
N LYS A 70 -4.54 2.25 -7.08
CA LYS A 70 -3.46 1.67 -7.88
C LYS A 70 -2.11 2.17 -7.39
N PHE A 71 -1.07 1.42 -7.73
CA PHE A 71 0.30 1.93 -7.70
C PHE A 71 0.65 2.59 -9.04
N VAL A 72 1.51 3.60 -8.98
CA VAL A 72 2.08 4.27 -10.16
C VAL A 72 3.59 4.40 -10.01
N LEU A 73 4.31 4.35 -11.14
CA LEU A 73 5.73 4.63 -11.22
C LEU A 73 5.90 6.02 -11.85
N VAL A 74 6.46 6.93 -11.07
CA VAL A 74 6.84 8.27 -11.52
C VAL A 74 8.29 8.18 -12.01
N PRO A 75 8.57 8.49 -13.29
CA PRO A 75 9.92 8.52 -13.81
C PRO A 75 10.81 9.55 -13.09
N GLY A 76 12.12 9.30 -13.08
CA GLY A 76 13.10 10.24 -12.52
C GLY A 76 13.34 11.47 -13.40
N ASP A 77 12.90 11.43 -14.66
CA ASP A 77 12.97 12.54 -15.61
C ASP A 77 11.58 13.17 -15.82
N SER A 78 11.55 14.45 -16.20
CA SER A 78 10.30 15.18 -16.41
C SER A 78 9.71 15.04 -17.82
N ALA A 79 10.36 14.28 -18.72
CA ALA A 79 9.90 14.08 -20.10
C ALA A 79 9.03 12.82 -20.25
N SER A 80 9.24 11.84 -19.39
CA SER A 80 8.52 10.57 -19.37
C SER A 80 7.19 10.69 -18.61
N ALA A 81 6.16 10.05 -19.14
CA ALA A 81 4.85 9.98 -18.49
C ALA A 81 4.84 9.02 -17.30
N VAL A 82 3.97 9.28 -16.32
CA VAL A 82 3.70 8.36 -15.21
C VAL A 82 3.17 7.03 -15.74
N GLN A 83 3.76 5.93 -15.29
CA GLN A 83 3.31 4.58 -15.63
C GLN A 83 2.33 4.08 -14.57
N TRP A 84 1.20 3.54 -15.01
CA TRP A 84 0.20 2.94 -14.16
C TRP A 84 0.33 1.43 -14.18
N GLU A 85 -0.10 0.76 -13.11
CA GLU A 85 -0.28 -0.69 -13.15
C GLU A 85 -1.24 -1.10 -14.30
N GLU A 86 -0.90 -2.17 -15.01
CA GLU A 86 -1.64 -2.76 -16.14
C GLU A 86 -2.65 -3.84 -15.70
N ILE A 87 -3.26 -3.64 -14.53
CA ILE A 87 -4.35 -4.47 -14.00
C ILE A 87 -5.61 -3.63 -13.75
N PRO A 88 -6.78 -4.22 -13.49
CA PRO A 88 -7.91 -3.49 -12.94
C PRO A 88 -7.56 -2.76 -11.64
N ASN A 89 -8.32 -1.73 -11.28
CA ASN A 89 -8.16 -1.05 -9.99
C ASN A 89 -8.31 -2.05 -8.83
N ARG A 90 -7.49 -1.89 -7.80
CA ARG A 90 -7.60 -2.68 -6.56
C ARG A 90 -8.68 -2.05 -5.71
N THR A 91 -9.61 -2.87 -5.19
CA THR A 91 -10.64 -2.40 -4.26
C THR A 91 -10.30 -2.85 -2.85
N PHE A 92 -10.31 -1.90 -1.89
CA PHE A 92 -10.02 -2.17 -0.48
C PHE A 92 -11.06 -1.50 0.42
N GLN A 93 -11.50 -2.22 1.44
CA GLN A 93 -12.34 -1.70 2.51
C GLN A 93 -11.58 -1.86 3.84
N PRO A 94 -11.08 -0.75 4.44
CA PRO A 94 -10.33 -0.83 5.69
C PRO A 94 -11.21 -1.30 6.84
N GLY A 95 -10.69 -2.22 7.65
CA GLY A 95 -11.27 -2.62 8.94
C GLY A 95 -10.64 -1.93 10.14
N GLY A 96 -9.57 -1.17 9.95
CA GLY A 96 -8.75 -0.55 10.98
C GLY A 96 -7.34 -0.26 10.45
N ASP A 97 -6.36 -0.09 11.34
CA ASP A 97 -4.96 0.01 10.97
C ASP A 97 -4.52 -1.31 10.32
N GLN A 98 -4.03 -1.25 9.08
CA GLN A 98 -3.74 -2.44 8.27
C GLN A 98 -2.53 -2.23 7.36
N THR A 99 -1.84 -3.34 7.08
CA THR A 99 -0.80 -3.39 6.03
C THR A 99 -1.35 -4.14 4.82
N LEU A 100 -1.24 -3.53 3.64
CA LEU A 100 -1.53 -4.16 2.36
C LEU A 100 -0.24 -4.51 1.66
N THR A 101 -0.08 -5.77 1.25
CA THR A 101 1.07 -6.25 0.49
C THR A 101 0.63 -6.67 -0.91
N ALA A 102 1.22 -6.08 -1.93
CA ALA A 102 0.91 -6.33 -3.33
C ALA A 102 2.18 -6.56 -4.16
N VAL A 103 1.99 -7.04 -5.38
CA VAL A 103 3.03 -7.18 -6.40
C VAL A 103 2.56 -6.38 -7.61
N TRP A 104 3.47 -5.57 -8.16
CA TRP A 104 3.18 -4.75 -9.32
C TRP A 104 2.64 -5.59 -10.49
N ASP A 105 1.58 -5.12 -11.15
CA ASP A 105 0.88 -5.79 -12.26
C ASP A 105 0.35 -7.21 -11.96
N VAL A 106 0.26 -7.59 -10.69
CA VAL A 106 -0.45 -8.81 -10.27
C VAL A 106 -1.77 -8.41 -9.61
N PRO A 107 -2.94 -8.83 -10.14
CA PRO A 107 -4.22 -8.53 -9.53
C PRO A 107 -4.30 -9.02 -8.08
N GLY A 108 -4.98 -8.27 -7.21
CA GLY A 108 -5.18 -8.65 -5.81
C GLY A 108 -3.99 -8.36 -4.89
N PHE A 109 -4.25 -8.36 -3.59
CA PHE A 109 -3.27 -8.03 -2.55
C PHE A 109 -3.60 -8.82 -1.28
N GLU A 110 -2.62 -8.96 -0.40
CA GLU A 110 -2.83 -9.48 0.94
C GLU A 110 -3.09 -8.32 1.90
N ALA A 111 -4.20 -8.37 2.63
CA ALA A 111 -4.46 -7.46 3.74
C ALA A 111 -4.10 -8.16 5.05
N GLY A 112 -3.17 -7.56 5.81
CA GLY A 112 -2.88 -7.96 7.18
C GLY A 112 -4.09 -7.78 8.11
N PRO A 113 -4.02 -8.31 9.33
CA PRO A 113 -5.10 -8.16 10.31
C PRO A 113 -5.36 -6.69 10.61
N ALA A 114 -6.63 -6.33 10.82
CA ALA A 114 -7.02 -5.00 11.26
C ALA A 114 -6.75 -4.83 12.75
N ALA A 115 -5.98 -3.79 13.10
CA ALA A 115 -5.84 -3.31 14.46
C ALA A 115 -6.78 -2.10 14.68
N PRO A 116 -7.28 -1.86 15.90
CA PRO A 116 -8.10 -0.68 16.18
C PRO A 116 -7.32 0.60 15.88
N GLY A 117 -7.91 1.50 15.09
CA GLY A 117 -7.24 2.71 14.59
C GLY A 117 -6.70 3.58 15.72
N THR A 118 -5.38 3.68 15.84
CA THR A 118 -4.74 4.45 16.92
C THR A 118 -4.74 5.93 16.52
N GLY A 119 -5.89 6.59 16.71
CA GLY A 119 -6.01 8.03 16.53
C GLY A 119 -5.07 8.77 17.49
N GLY A 120 -3.84 9.01 17.07
CA GLY A 120 -2.86 9.93 17.65
C GLY A 120 -2.56 9.78 19.15
N GLN A 121 -1.59 8.94 19.51
CA GLN A 121 -0.68 9.23 20.62
C GLN A 121 0.62 8.41 20.48
N PRO A 122 1.81 9.01 20.59
CA PRO A 122 3.07 8.28 20.52
C PRO A 122 3.33 7.64 21.89
N GLU A 123 3.02 6.35 22.01
CA GLU A 123 3.45 5.55 23.16
C GLU A 123 4.90 5.12 22.90
N GLY A 124 5.83 5.79 23.58
CA GLY A 124 7.25 5.48 23.54
C GLY A 124 7.54 4.08 24.09
N GLY A 125 8.41 3.34 23.41
CA GLY A 125 8.99 2.12 23.94
C GLY A 125 9.74 1.29 22.90
N GLY A 126 11.07 1.30 22.98
CA GLY A 126 11.90 0.20 22.47
C GLY A 126 12.62 0.44 21.14
N HIS A 127 13.80 1.04 21.21
CA HIS A 127 14.83 0.92 20.18
C HIS A 127 15.34 -0.54 20.15
N GLN A 128 14.85 -1.39 19.23
CA GLN A 128 15.56 -2.55 18.63
C GLN A 128 14.58 -3.41 17.80
N ALA A 129 14.36 -3.12 16.51
CA ALA A 129 13.60 -4.05 15.63
C ALA A 129 13.76 -3.84 14.11
N HIS A 130 14.87 -3.30 13.58
CA HIS A 130 14.94 -3.12 12.11
C HIS A 130 15.17 -4.43 11.32
N HIS A 131 15.72 -5.48 11.93
CA HIS A 131 16.12 -6.69 11.19
C HIS A 131 15.00 -7.76 11.05
N GLY A 132 13.90 -7.66 11.82
CA GLY A 132 12.78 -8.62 11.78
C GLY A 132 11.65 -8.22 10.83
N LEU A 133 11.39 -6.92 10.70
CA LEU A 133 10.28 -6.39 9.92
C LEU A 133 10.44 -6.72 8.42
N GLU A 134 11.65 -6.61 7.88
CA GLU A 134 11.91 -6.91 6.46
C GLU A 134 11.74 -8.39 6.12
N ALA A 135 12.14 -9.29 7.03
CA ALA A 135 11.99 -10.73 6.83
C ALA A 135 10.51 -11.14 6.84
N GLU A 136 9.72 -10.58 7.76
CA GLU A 136 8.29 -10.82 7.83
C GLU A 136 7.57 -10.28 6.58
N VAL A 137 7.92 -9.08 6.12
CA VAL A 137 7.33 -8.52 4.90
C VAL A 137 7.69 -9.37 3.68
N LYS A 138 8.94 -9.80 3.55
CA LYS A 138 9.34 -10.73 2.47
C LYS A 138 8.58 -12.05 2.54
N SER A 139 8.34 -12.56 3.74
CA SER A 139 7.56 -13.79 3.91
C SER A 139 6.11 -13.61 3.48
N ARG A 140 5.46 -12.50 3.86
CA ARG A 140 4.10 -12.15 3.42
C ARG A 140 4.05 -11.98 1.91
N LEU A 141 4.99 -11.23 1.34
CA LEU A 141 5.09 -11.02 -0.10
C LEU A 141 5.21 -12.34 -0.87
N ASN A 142 6.08 -13.25 -0.41
CA ASN A 142 6.20 -14.59 -1.01
C ASN A 142 4.91 -15.42 -0.88
N ALA A 143 4.19 -15.29 0.25
CA ALA A 143 2.89 -15.94 0.44
C ALA A 143 1.83 -15.35 -0.50
N THR A 144 1.80 -14.01 -0.62
CA THR A 144 0.95 -13.28 -1.56
C THR A 144 1.22 -13.74 -3.00
N LEU A 145 2.48 -13.78 -3.44
CA LEU A 145 2.87 -14.25 -4.78
C LEU A 145 2.35 -15.66 -5.06
N ARG A 146 2.49 -16.58 -4.11
CA ARG A 146 1.98 -17.96 -4.26
C ARG A 146 0.47 -17.98 -4.39
N ARG A 147 -0.24 -17.29 -3.51
CA ARG A 147 -1.70 -17.22 -3.52
C ARG A 147 -2.22 -16.62 -4.82
N LEU A 148 -1.68 -15.48 -5.25
CA LEU A 148 -2.14 -14.81 -6.47
C LEU A 148 -1.83 -15.65 -7.72
N ALA A 149 -0.71 -16.37 -7.73
CA ALA A 149 -0.41 -17.33 -8.80
C ALA A 149 -1.40 -18.51 -8.84
N GLU A 150 -1.87 -18.98 -7.70
CA GLU A 150 -2.91 -20.02 -7.61
C GLU A 150 -4.27 -19.50 -8.08
N GLU A 151 -4.69 -18.31 -7.63
CA GLU A 151 -5.94 -17.67 -8.04
C GLU A 151 -5.97 -17.42 -9.56
N ALA A 152 -4.87 -16.93 -10.14
CA ALA A 152 -4.75 -16.70 -11.58
C ALA A 152 -4.80 -18.01 -12.40
N ARG A 153 -4.37 -19.14 -11.83
CA ARG A 153 -4.51 -20.47 -12.47
C ARG A 153 -5.93 -21.00 -12.39
N ALA A 154 -6.65 -20.72 -11.31
CA ALA A 154 -8.04 -21.15 -11.11
C ALA A 154 -9.06 -20.35 -11.92
N ALA A 155 -8.71 -19.12 -12.33
CA ALA A 155 -9.55 -18.24 -13.14
C ALA A 155 -9.45 -18.49 -14.67
N ARG A 156 -8.70 -19.52 -15.11
CA ARG A 156 -8.55 -19.95 -16.51
C ARG A 156 -9.35 -21.22 -16.77
#